data_AF-A0A3L8A2G2-F1
#
_entry.id   AF-A0A3L8A2G2-F1
#
_cell.length_a   1.000
_cell.length_b   1.000
_cell.length_c   1.000
_cell.angle_alpha   90.00
_cell.angle_beta   90.00
_cell.angle_gamma   90.00
#
_symmetry.space_group_name_H-M   'P 1'
#
loop_
_entity.id
_entity.type
_entity.pdbx_description
1 polymer ?
#
loop_
_entity_poly.entity_id
_entity_poly.type
_entity_poly.pdbx_seq_one_letter_code
_entity_poly.pdbx_strand_id
1 'polypeptide(L)'
;QINLVMDLQRYLQGTEYEVLPSNVGLQDAGVAGAIDRYNEMVSERNRLLRTSTESNPAIVNLNASIRAMRGNIQTTLDATLKGLEITKADLVREAGRYSRRISDAPTQERQFVSIARQQEIKSGLYLMLLQKREENAITLAATANNAKIIDEALADDSPVSPKRMTIYLAALIFGIGIPVGIIYLIGLTKFKIEGRADVEKLTLLPVIGDVPLADEKAGSIAVFENQNNLMSETFRNVRTNLQFMLENGKNVILVTSTISGEGKSFISANLAISLSLLGKKVVIVGLDIRKPGLNKVFNISKKEHGITQFLTNPAINLMDLVQPSDINKNLYILPGGTVPPNPTELLARDG
;
A
#
# COMPACT_ATOMS: atom_id res chain seq x y z
N GLN A 1 -90.07 10.54 19.43
CA GLN A 1 -90.64 11.46 18.42
C GLN A 1 -90.97 10.72 17.12
N ILE A 2 -90.00 10.28 16.30
CA ILE A 2 -90.29 9.53 15.05
C ILE A 2 -91.21 8.31 15.27
N ASN A 3 -90.86 7.41 16.19
CA ASN A 3 -91.69 6.23 16.49
C ASN A 3 -93.11 6.61 16.94
N LEU A 4 -93.23 7.70 17.70
CA LEU A 4 -94.50 8.21 18.22
C LEU A 4 -95.41 8.72 17.09
N VAL A 5 -94.83 9.43 16.11
CA VAL A 5 -95.54 9.89 14.91
C VAL A 5 -95.99 8.71 14.07
N MET A 6 -95.12 7.71 13.86
CA MET A 6 -95.47 6.48 13.12
C MET A 6 -96.59 5.68 13.78
N ASP A 7 -96.58 5.57 15.12
CA ASP A 7 -97.63 4.88 15.87
C ASP A 7 -98.97 5.63 15.77
N LEU A 8 -98.95 6.98 15.80
CA LEU A 8 -100.14 7.81 15.58
C LEU A 8 -100.69 7.72 14.15
N GLN A 9 -99.81 7.66 13.14
CA GLN A 9 -100.23 7.41 11.76
C GLN A 9 -100.90 6.05 11.59
N ARG A 10 -100.36 5.00 12.23
CA ARG A 10 -101.00 3.67 12.23
C ARG A 10 -102.37 3.70 12.89
N TYR A 11 -102.52 4.41 14.01
CA TYR A 11 -103.81 4.58 14.68
C TYR A 11 -104.82 5.31 13.79
N LEU A 12 -104.40 6.43 13.17
CA LEU A 12 -105.25 7.22 12.27
C LEU A 12 -105.76 6.43 11.05
N GLN A 13 -105.01 5.41 10.60
CA GLN A 13 -105.42 4.55 9.48
C GLN A 13 -106.44 3.48 9.90
N GLY A 14 -106.40 3.02 11.17
CA GLY A 14 -107.20 1.89 11.65
C GLY A 14 -108.61 2.24 12.17
N THR A 15 -108.87 3.50 12.55
CA THR A 15 -110.13 3.92 13.18
C THR A 15 -110.75 5.11 12.46
N GLU A 16 -112.05 5.04 12.11
CA GLU A 16 -112.79 6.14 11.49
C GLU A 16 -113.88 6.65 12.44
N TYR A 17 -113.94 7.97 12.67
CA TYR A 17 -114.85 8.64 13.62
C TYR A 17 -114.64 8.31 15.11
N GLU A 18 -113.44 7.88 15.49
CA GLU A 18 -113.04 7.71 16.89
C GLU A 18 -112.13 8.85 17.35
N VAL A 19 -112.13 9.14 18.64
CA VAL A 19 -111.22 10.13 19.20
C VAL A 19 -109.77 9.63 19.15
N LEU A 20 -108.85 10.52 18.78
CA LEU A 20 -107.43 10.26 18.78
C LEU A 20 -106.83 10.54 20.17
N PRO A 21 -105.80 9.80 20.61
CA PRO A 21 -105.13 10.08 21.87
C PRO A 21 -104.54 11.50 21.90
N SER A 22 -105.01 12.33 22.83
CA SER A 22 -104.46 13.67 23.10
C SER A 22 -103.19 13.58 23.97
N ASN A 23 -102.24 14.49 23.79
CA ASN A 23 -101.00 14.61 24.60
C ASN A 23 -100.07 13.39 24.58
N VAL A 24 -99.89 12.75 23.42
CA VAL A 24 -98.97 11.59 23.26
C VAL A 24 -97.48 11.96 23.43
N GLY A 25 -97.16 13.24 23.71
CA GLY A 25 -95.78 13.73 23.89
C GLY A 25 -95.12 14.21 22.60
N LEU A 26 -95.92 14.52 21.56
CA LEU A 26 -95.45 15.21 20.37
C LEU A 26 -95.12 16.67 20.70
N GLN A 27 -93.96 17.15 20.22
CA GLN A 27 -93.52 18.53 20.43
C GLN A 27 -94.10 19.52 19.41
N ASP A 28 -94.72 19.01 18.33
CA ASP A 28 -95.32 19.85 17.29
C ASP A 28 -96.70 20.34 17.75
N ALA A 29 -96.76 21.61 18.15
CA ALA A 29 -97.99 22.27 18.61
C ALA A 29 -99.08 22.31 17.52
N GLY A 30 -98.70 22.25 16.24
CA GLY A 30 -99.63 22.21 15.11
C GLY A 30 -100.40 20.89 15.05
N VAL A 31 -99.70 19.76 15.22
CA VAL A 31 -100.31 18.43 15.25
C VAL A 31 -101.22 18.26 16.47
N ALA A 32 -100.77 18.70 17.64
CA ALA A 32 -101.56 18.62 18.88
C ALA A 32 -102.88 19.39 18.76
N GLY A 33 -102.82 20.66 18.32
CA GLY A 33 -104.04 21.47 18.12
C GLY A 33 -104.93 21.01 16.96
N ALA A 34 -104.40 20.22 16.01
CA ALA A 34 -105.19 19.58 14.97
C ALA A 34 -105.95 18.35 15.51
N ILE A 35 -105.30 17.54 16.35
CA ILE A 35 -105.92 16.41 17.04
C ILE A 35 -107.05 16.88 17.97
N ASP A 36 -106.85 17.95 18.73
CA ASP A 36 -107.88 18.46 19.65
C ASP A 36 -109.14 18.93 18.89
N ARG A 37 -108.96 19.69 17.80
CA ARG A 37 -110.08 20.11 16.94
C ARG A 37 -110.80 18.92 16.29
N TYR A 38 -110.06 17.90 15.87
CA TYR A 38 -110.66 16.67 15.35
C TYR A 38 -111.47 15.95 16.44
N ASN A 39 -110.94 15.84 17.65
CA ASN A 39 -111.62 15.22 18.79
C ASN A 39 -112.88 15.99 19.20
N GLU A 40 -112.87 17.32 19.16
CA GLU A 40 -114.05 18.16 19.38
C GLU A 40 -115.11 17.91 18.30
N MET A 41 -114.73 17.86 17.03
CA MET A 41 -115.65 17.57 15.92
C MET A 41 -116.25 16.17 16.01
N VAL A 42 -115.45 15.16 16.36
CA VAL A 42 -115.92 13.78 16.59
C VAL A 42 -116.86 13.72 17.79
N SER A 43 -116.54 14.44 18.88
CA SER A 43 -117.39 14.51 20.07
C SER A 43 -118.73 15.19 19.77
N GLU A 44 -118.72 16.28 19.00
CA GLU A 44 -119.92 16.99 18.58
C GLU A 44 -120.77 16.14 17.61
N ARG A 45 -120.14 15.41 16.69
CA ARG A 45 -120.81 14.43 15.83
C ARG A 45 -121.53 13.38 16.68
N ASN A 46 -120.83 12.81 17.65
CA ASN A 46 -121.38 11.80 18.54
C ASN A 46 -122.51 12.36 19.43
N ARG A 47 -122.46 13.65 19.79
CA ARG A 47 -123.55 14.35 20.49
C ARG A 47 -124.78 14.51 19.60
N LEU A 48 -124.61 14.97 18.36
CA LEU A 48 -125.72 15.16 17.42
C LEU A 48 -126.38 13.84 17.01
N LEU A 49 -125.60 12.76 16.86
CA LEU A 49 -126.11 11.42 16.54
C LEU A 49 -126.98 10.82 17.65
N ARG A 50 -126.89 11.31 18.90
CA ARG A 50 -127.80 10.89 19.98
C ARG A 50 -129.23 11.39 19.78
N THR A 51 -129.42 12.47 19.03
CA THR A 51 -130.71 13.16 18.86
C THR A 51 -131.13 13.32 17.40
N SER A 52 -130.33 12.85 16.44
CA SER A 52 -130.55 12.99 15.00
C SER A 52 -130.02 11.78 14.24
N THR A 53 -130.64 11.47 13.09
CA THR A 53 -130.19 10.41 12.18
C THR A 53 -129.00 10.87 11.33
N GLU A 54 -128.20 9.91 10.85
CA GLU A 54 -127.00 10.17 10.03
C GLU A 54 -127.28 11.00 8.75
N SER A 55 -128.53 11.04 8.29
CA SER A 55 -129.00 11.81 7.13
C SER A 55 -129.21 13.32 7.40
N ASN A 56 -129.08 13.78 8.64
CA ASN A 56 -129.20 15.21 8.97
C ASN A 56 -128.11 16.02 8.23
N PRO A 57 -128.46 17.07 7.47
CA PRO A 57 -127.48 17.91 6.75
C PRO A 57 -126.33 18.43 7.62
N ALA A 58 -126.57 18.71 8.91
CA ALA A 58 -125.53 19.13 9.83
C ALA A 58 -124.49 18.02 10.10
N ILE A 59 -124.91 16.75 10.18
CA ILE A 59 -124.04 15.59 10.39
C ILE A 59 -123.28 15.25 9.10
N VAL A 60 -123.92 15.35 7.94
CA VAL A 60 -123.26 15.15 6.63
C VAL A 60 -122.14 16.18 6.43
N ASN A 61 -122.41 17.45 6.71
CA ASN A 61 -121.39 18.50 6.68
C ASN A 61 -120.27 18.24 7.69
N LEU A 62 -120.61 17.84 8.92
CA LEU A 62 -119.62 17.51 9.95
C LEU A 62 -118.77 16.29 9.58
N ASN A 63 -119.34 15.26 8.93
CA ASN A 63 -118.61 14.11 8.40
C ASN A 63 -117.63 14.51 7.29
N ALA A 64 -118.01 15.45 6.43
CA ALA A 64 -117.11 16.00 5.41
C ALA A 64 -115.97 16.80 6.08
N SER A 65 -116.27 17.62 7.08
CA SER A 65 -115.27 18.35 7.86
C SER A 65 -114.32 17.44 8.63
N ILE A 66 -114.81 16.37 9.27
CA ILE A 66 -113.99 15.37 9.98
C ILE A 66 -113.06 14.64 9.01
N ARG A 67 -113.54 14.25 7.82
CA ARG A 67 -112.69 13.62 6.79
C ARG A 67 -111.62 14.59 6.27
N ALA A 68 -111.98 15.84 6.01
CA ALA A 68 -111.03 16.88 5.62
C ALA A 68 -109.98 17.11 6.72
N MET A 69 -110.42 17.15 7.99
CA MET A 69 -109.53 17.32 9.14
C MET A 69 -108.60 16.12 9.33
N ARG A 70 -109.08 14.90 9.13
CA ARG A 70 -108.26 13.67 9.12
C ARG A 70 -107.19 13.71 8.03
N GLY A 71 -107.55 14.14 6.82
CA GLY A 71 -106.59 14.31 5.72
C GLY A 71 -105.53 15.39 6.02
N ASN A 72 -105.94 16.47 6.69
CA ASN A 72 -105.02 17.51 7.16
C ASN A 72 -104.07 16.97 8.25
N ILE A 73 -104.58 16.25 9.25
CA ILE A 73 -103.76 15.59 10.28
C ILE A 73 -102.77 14.64 9.64
N GLN A 74 -103.18 13.82 8.67
CA GLN A 74 -102.28 12.87 8.02
C GLN A 74 -101.17 13.58 7.25
N THR A 75 -101.50 14.60 6.45
CA THR A 75 -100.51 15.42 5.74
C THR A 75 -99.54 16.09 6.71
N THR A 76 -100.05 16.60 7.83
CA THR A 76 -99.23 17.24 8.86
C THR A 76 -98.32 16.21 9.54
N LEU A 77 -98.81 15.03 9.89
CA LEU A 77 -97.99 13.94 10.45
C LEU A 77 -96.89 13.49 9.48
N ASP A 78 -97.19 13.37 8.18
CA ASP A 78 -96.19 13.05 7.15
C ASP A 78 -95.11 14.13 7.05
N ALA A 79 -95.50 15.40 7.09
CA ALA A 79 -94.56 16.52 7.09
C ALA A 79 -93.69 16.53 8.36
N THR A 80 -94.27 16.31 9.54
CA THR A 80 -93.55 16.22 10.81
C THR A 80 -92.60 15.02 10.81
N LEU A 81 -93.03 13.85 10.31
CA LEU A 81 -92.18 12.66 10.21
C LEU A 81 -90.97 12.94 9.31
N LYS A 82 -91.20 13.46 8.12
CA LYS A 82 -90.13 13.82 7.18
C LYS A 82 -89.17 14.86 7.76
N GLY A 83 -89.70 15.86 8.47
CA GLY A 83 -88.90 16.85 9.19
C GLY A 83 -87.99 16.20 10.24
N LEU A 84 -88.54 15.32 11.06
CA LEU A 84 -87.78 14.59 12.10
C LEU A 84 -86.73 13.64 11.50
N GLU A 85 -87.02 12.99 10.37
CA GLU A 85 -86.06 12.14 9.66
C GLU A 85 -84.88 12.96 9.10
N ILE A 86 -85.16 14.15 8.56
CA ILE A 86 -84.12 15.09 8.12
C ILE A 86 -83.27 15.50 9.33
N THR A 87 -83.90 15.92 10.44
CA THR A 87 -83.18 16.27 11.67
C THR A 87 -82.32 15.11 12.19
N LYS A 88 -82.84 13.88 12.18
CA LYS A 88 -82.07 12.69 12.55
C LYS A 88 -80.87 12.48 11.63
N ALA A 89 -81.06 12.60 10.32
CA ALA A 89 -79.99 12.46 9.35
C ALA A 89 -78.91 13.54 9.53
N ASP A 90 -79.31 14.78 9.81
CA ASP A 90 -78.41 15.89 10.14
C ASP A 90 -77.62 15.61 11.42
N LEU A 91 -78.28 15.18 12.49
CA LEU A 91 -77.63 14.84 13.76
C LEU A 91 -76.65 13.68 13.60
N VAL A 92 -76.97 12.66 12.80
CA VAL A 92 -76.05 11.55 12.50
C VAL A 92 -74.85 12.04 11.71
N ARG A 93 -75.03 12.91 10.70
CA ARG A 93 -73.92 13.54 9.98
C ARG A 93 -73.03 14.36 10.92
N GLU A 94 -73.64 15.10 11.84
CA GLU A 94 -72.93 15.91 12.82
C GLU A 94 -72.15 15.05 13.83
N ALA A 95 -72.78 14.01 14.38
CA ALA A 95 -72.12 13.02 15.23
C ALA A 95 -70.93 12.35 14.51
N GLY A 96 -71.08 12.01 13.23
CA GLY A 96 -69.99 11.47 12.41
C GLY A 96 -68.85 12.47 12.14
N ARG A 97 -69.13 13.78 12.13
CA ARG A 97 -68.08 14.83 12.07
C ARG A 97 -67.33 14.93 13.41
N TYR A 98 -68.05 14.94 14.52
CA TYR A 98 -67.42 14.98 15.85
C TYR A 98 -66.62 13.70 16.15
N SER A 99 -67.15 12.52 15.81
CA SER A 99 -66.45 11.24 15.98
C SER A 99 -65.13 11.21 15.21
N ARG A 100 -65.09 11.72 13.97
CA ARG A 100 -63.84 11.90 13.20
C ARG A 100 -62.85 12.85 13.87
N ARG A 101 -63.33 14.00 14.37
CA ARG A 101 -62.46 14.93 15.12
C ARG A 101 -61.88 14.30 16.38
N ILE A 102 -62.66 13.46 17.07
CA ILE A 102 -62.22 12.72 18.26
C ILE A 102 -61.20 11.65 17.85
N SER A 103 -61.41 10.90 16.76
CA SER A 103 -60.45 9.88 16.31
C SER A 103 -59.15 10.47 15.78
N ASP A 104 -59.17 11.70 15.25
CA ASP A 104 -57.98 12.40 14.75
C ASP A 104 -57.17 13.07 15.88
N ALA A 105 -57.80 13.33 17.03
CA ALA A 105 -57.16 14.02 18.16
C ALA A 105 -55.89 13.30 18.69
N PRO A 106 -55.84 11.97 18.86
CA PRO A 106 -54.60 11.27 19.24
C PRO A 106 -53.46 11.40 18.22
N THR A 107 -53.78 11.59 16.94
CA THR A 107 -52.76 11.81 15.91
C THR A 107 -52.22 13.23 15.98
N GLN A 108 -53.09 14.23 16.18
CA GLN A 108 -52.67 15.61 16.42
C GLN A 108 -51.83 15.73 17.69
N GLU A 109 -52.23 15.06 18.78
CA GLU A 109 -51.47 15.04 20.04
C GLU A 109 -50.09 14.41 19.85
N ARG A 110 -50.00 13.25 19.18
CA ARG A 110 -48.70 12.62 18.86
C ARG A 110 -47.80 13.53 18.02
N GLN A 111 -48.37 14.22 17.03
CA GLN A 111 -47.62 15.19 16.21
C GLN A 111 -47.16 16.38 17.04
N PHE A 112 -48.04 16.95 17.88
CA PHE A 112 -47.72 18.05 18.78
C PHE A 112 -46.58 17.69 19.74
N VAL A 113 -46.67 16.54 20.42
CA VAL A 113 -45.62 16.06 21.33
C VAL A 113 -44.29 15.86 20.58
N SER A 114 -44.32 15.34 19.35
CA SER A 114 -43.11 15.21 18.52
C SER A 114 -42.50 16.56 18.17
N ILE A 115 -43.32 17.53 17.77
CA ILE A 115 -42.87 18.90 17.46
C ILE A 115 -42.33 19.59 18.71
N ALA A 116 -43.00 19.46 19.85
CA ALA A 116 -42.56 20.03 21.13
C ALA A 116 -41.20 19.46 21.54
N ARG A 117 -41.00 18.14 21.43
CA ARG A 117 -39.70 17.50 21.67
C ARG A 117 -38.62 18.02 20.73
N GLN A 118 -38.92 18.17 19.44
CA GLN A 118 -37.97 18.72 18.46
C GLN A 118 -37.61 20.18 18.77
N GLN A 119 -38.58 20.99 19.21
CA GLN A 119 -38.37 22.36 19.63
C GLN A 119 -37.45 22.42 20.87
N GLU A 120 -37.69 21.57 21.87
CA GLU A 120 -36.88 21.48 23.08
C GLU A 120 -35.42 21.10 22.76
N ILE A 121 -35.22 20.06 21.94
CA ILE A 121 -33.88 19.64 21.48
C ILE A 121 -33.17 20.78 20.75
N LYS A 122 -33.86 21.47 19.83
CA LYS A 122 -33.28 22.58 19.06
C LYS A 122 -32.93 23.77 19.95
N SER A 123 -33.79 24.10 20.92
CA SER A 123 -33.54 25.18 21.87
C SER A 123 -32.34 24.85 22.77
N GLY A 124 -32.26 23.62 23.29
CA GLY A 124 -31.12 23.15 24.07
C GLY A 124 -29.82 23.16 23.28
N LEU A 125 -29.83 22.68 22.03
CA LEU A 125 -28.67 22.73 21.14
C LEU A 125 -28.23 24.17 20.86
N TYR A 126 -29.18 25.07 20.57
CA TYR A 126 -28.89 26.48 20.32
C TYR A 126 -28.22 27.13 21.54
N LEU A 127 -28.74 26.91 22.74
CA LEU A 127 -28.15 27.43 23.97
C LEU A 127 -26.76 26.84 24.24
N MET A 128 -26.57 25.54 24.04
CA MET A 128 -25.27 24.89 24.16
C MET A 128 -24.25 25.46 23.16
N LEU A 129 -24.64 25.64 21.90
CA LEU A 129 -23.77 26.23 20.87
C LEU A 129 -23.44 27.69 21.19
N LEU A 130 -24.40 28.47 21.68
CA LEU A 130 -24.19 29.83 22.12
C LEU A 130 -23.20 29.87 23.30
N GLN A 131 -23.39 29.02 24.31
CA GLN A 131 -22.46 28.87 25.42
C GLN A 131 -21.05 28.50 24.93
N LYS A 132 -20.92 27.51 24.05
CA LYS A 132 -19.63 27.12 23.48
C LYS A 132 -18.99 28.23 22.66
N ARG A 133 -19.79 29.03 21.94
CA ARG A 133 -19.30 30.20 21.23
C ARG A 133 -18.74 31.24 22.20
N GLU A 134 -19.44 31.54 23.29
CA GLU A 134 -18.97 32.48 24.31
C GLU A 134 -17.74 31.94 25.06
N GLU A 135 -17.71 30.65 25.41
CA GLU A 135 -16.52 29.99 25.99
C GLU A 135 -15.32 30.08 25.05
N ASN A 136 -15.51 29.81 23.76
CA ASN A 136 -14.46 29.93 22.75
C ASN A 136 -14.06 31.39 22.55
N ALA A 137 -15.00 32.34 22.55
CA ALA A 137 -14.70 33.76 22.47
C ALA A 137 -13.90 34.24 23.69
N ILE A 138 -14.25 33.79 24.90
CA ILE A 138 -13.47 34.02 26.12
C ILE A 138 -12.11 33.34 26.01
N THR A 139 -12.01 32.11 25.51
CA THR A 139 -10.72 31.42 25.34
C THR A 139 -9.84 32.16 24.34
N LEU A 140 -10.41 32.61 23.22
CA LEU A 140 -9.73 33.43 22.20
C LEU A 140 -9.29 34.79 22.77
N ALA A 141 -10.16 35.43 23.55
CA ALA A 141 -9.86 36.68 24.25
C ALA A 141 -8.89 36.48 25.44
N ALA A 142 -8.85 35.32 26.06
CA ALA A 142 -7.89 34.94 27.11
C ALA A 142 -6.54 34.56 26.50
N THR A 143 -6.51 34.09 25.25
CA THR A 143 -5.30 34.09 24.42
C THR A 143 -4.95 35.47 23.85
N ALA A 144 -5.78 36.51 24.03
CA ALA A 144 -5.28 37.86 23.89
C ALA A 144 -4.32 38.10 25.06
N ASN A 145 -3.03 38.09 24.73
CA ASN A 145 -1.91 38.30 25.63
C ASN A 145 -2.25 39.13 26.88
N ASN A 146 -2.23 38.49 28.06
CA ASN A 146 -2.08 39.18 29.35
C ASN A 146 -0.75 39.96 29.46
N ALA A 147 0.08 39.92 28.41
CA ALA A 147 1.30 40.68 28.26
C ALA A 147 1.10 41.75 27.19
N LYS A 148 1.00 43.02 27.60
CA LYS A 148 1.35 44.11 26.70
C LYS A 148 2.83 43.92 26.36
N ILE A 149 3.16 43.73 25.09
CA ILE A 149 4.56 43.72 24.64
C ILE A 149 5.13 45.10 24.98
N ILE A 150 5.91 45.16 26.06
CA ILE A 150 6.62 46.38 26.47
C ILE A 150 7.79 46.62 25.51
N ASP A 151 8.37 45.54 24.97
CA ASP A 151 9.45 45.53 24.00
C ASP A 151 9.30 44.35 23.04
N GLU A 152 9.45 44.58 21.73
CA GLU A 152 9.27 43.53 20.71
C GLU A 152 10.36 42.47 20.82
N ALA A 153 10.01 41.21 20.56
CA ALA A 153 10.99 40.14 20.52
C ALA A 153 11.96 40.39 19.36
N LEU A 154 13.19 40.78 19.69
CA LEU A 154 14.28 40.83 18.73
C LEU A 154 14.54 39.40 18.25
N ALA A 155 14.02 39.08 17.07
CA ALA A 155 14.38 37.85 16.39
C ALA A 155 15.85 37.96 15.96
N ASP A 156 16.64 36.97 16.33
CA ASP A 156 17.96 36.79 15.74
C ASP A 156 17.76 36.45 14.25
N ASP A 157 18.54 37.09 13.37
CA ASP A 157 18.50 36.83 11.92
C ASP A 157 18.87 35.36 11.60
N SER A 158 19.48 34.66 12.57
CA SER A 158 19.92 33.28 12.43
C SER A 158 18.93 32.27 13.07
N PRO A 159 18.52 31.22 12.33
CA PRO A 159 17.62 30.21 12.87
C PRO A 159 18.34 29.31 13.90
N VAL A 160 17.73 29.16 15.09
CA VAL A 160 18.23 28.29 16.18
C VAL A 160 18.31 26.82 15.75
N SER A 161 17.37 26.36 14.91
CA SER A 161 17.37 25.04 14.32
C SER A 161 16.70 25.05 12.93
N PRO A 162 17.14 24.20 11.97
CA PRO A 162 18.29 23.29 12.06
C PRO A 162 19.64 24.01 11.90
N LYS A 163 20.66 23.58 12.66
CA LYS A 163 22.04 24.11 12.58
C LYS A 163 22.71 23.66 11.29
N ARG A 164 22.52 24.43 10.21
CA ARG A 164 22.98 24.10 8.85
C ARG A 164 24.46 23.72 8.80
N MET A 165 25.32 24.44 9.51
CA MET A 165 26.76 24.15 9.55
C MET A 165 27.06 22.77 10.14
N THR A 166 26.38 22.36 11.21
CA THR A 166 26.54 21.03 11.81
C THR A 166 26.11 19.93 10.85
N ILE A 167 25.02 20.15 10.12
CA ILE A 167 24.52 19.19 9.12
C ILE A 167 25.49 19.08 7.95
N TYR A 168 26.00 20.20 7.42
CA TYR A 168 27.01 20.17 6.36
C TYR A 168 28.32 19.53 6.81
N LEU A 169 28.76 19.79 8.04
CA LEU A 169 29.95 19.16 8.61
C LEU A 169 29.76 17.65 8.76
N ALA A 170 28.60 17.20 9.28
CA ALA A 170 28.29 15.79 9.37
C ALA A 170 28.23 15.13 7.99
N ALA A 171 27.58 15.77 7.01
CA ALA A 171 27.50 15.29 5.63
C ALA A 171 28.89 15.19 4.98
N LEU A 172 29.78 16.15 5.23
CA LEU A 172 31.17 16.11 4.75
C LEU A 172 31.96 14.96 5.39
N ILE A 173 31.84 14.80 6.71
CA ILE A 173 32.52 13.73 7.46
C ILE A 173 32.05 12.36 6.96
N PHE A 174 30.75 12.13 6.85
CA PHE A 174 30.23 10.85 6.36
C PHE A 174 30.51 10.65 4.86
N GLY A 175 30.42 11.72 4.07
CA GLY A 175 30.68 11.71 2.63
C GLY A 175 32.12 11.33 2.28
N ILE A 176 33.10 11.68 3.12
CA ILE A 176 34.50 11.27 2.96
C ILE A 176 34.79 9.97 3.71
N GLY A 177 34.31 9.85 4.94
CA GLY A 177 34.61 8.74 5.83
C GLY A 177 34.11 7.40 5.32
N ILE A 178 32.91 7.35 4.73
CA ILE A 178 32.34 6.11 4.19
C ILE A 178 33.15 5.58 3.00
N PRO A 179 33.43 6.36 1.93
CA PRO A 179 34.27 5.90 0.82
C PRO A 179 35.67 5.48 1.25
N VAL A 180 36.33 6.26 2.12
CA VAL A 180 37.67 5.92 2.65
C VAL A 180 37.61 4.60 3.42
N GLY A 181 36.60 4.42 4.27
CA GLY A 181 36.38 3.18 5.01
C GLY A 181 36.18 1.98 4.09
N ILE A 182 35.39 2.13 3.03
CA ILE A 182 35.16 1.07 2.03
C ILE A 182 36.45 0.73 1.28
N ILE A 183 37.21 1.72 0.82
CA ILE A 183 38.49 1.49 0.12
C ILE A 183 39.46 0.74 1.04
N TYR A 184 39.54 1.13 2.32
CA TYR A 184 40.38 0.48 3.30
C TYR A 184 39.95 -0.98 3.55
N LEU A 185 38.65 -1.23 3.72
CA LEU A 185 38.11 -2.58 3.89
C LEU A 185 38.38 -3.48 2.68
N ILE A 186 38.23 -2.96 1.46
CA ILE A 186 38.61 -3.68 0.23
C ILE A 186 40.10 -4.01 0.27
N GLY A 187 40.95 -3.06 0.69
CA GLY A 187 42.39 -3.28 0.88
C GLY A 187 42.71 -4.43 1.83
N LEU A 188 41.97 -4.58 2.94
CA LEU A 188 42.17 -5.67 3.90
C LEU A 188 41.81 -7.06 3.34
N THR A 189 40.95 -7.12 2.31
CA THR A 189 40.56 -8.40 1.68
C THR A 189 41.55 -8.88 0.60
N LYS A 190 42.58 -8.09 0.28
CA LYS A 190 43.60 -8.46 -0.70
C LYS A 190 44.69 -9.33 -0.07
N PHE A 191 44.66 -10.63 -0.37
CA PHE A 191 45.66 -11.61 0.08
C PHE A 191 46.71 -11.95 -0.99
N LYS A 192 46.95 -11.06 -1.96
CA LYS A 192 47.93 -11.25 -3.04
C LYS A 192 49.11 -10.32 -2.84
N ILE A 193 50.28 -10.77 -3.26
CA ILE A 193 51.47 -9.93 -3.41
C ILE A 193 51.25 -9.07 -4.66
N GLU A 194 51.07 -7.75 -4.48
CA GLU A 194 50.78 -6.82 -5.59
C GLU A 194 52.04 -6.12 -6.10
N GLY A 195 53.09 -6.04 -5.29
CA GLY A 195 54.34 -5.41 -5.72
C GLY A 195 55.54 -5.65 -4.82
N ARG A 196 56.64 -5.00 -5.17
CA ARG A 196 57.93 -5.08 -4.47
C ARG A 196 57.81 -4.82 -2.96
N ALA A 197 57.02 -3.82 -2.56
CA ALA A 197 56.85 -3.45 -1.15
C ALA A 197 56.28 -4.60 -0.29
N ASP A 198 55.42 -5.44 -0.87
CA ASP A 198 54.87 -6.60 -0.16
C ASP A 198 55.96 -7.67 0.06
N VAL A 199 56.82 -7.90 -0.95
CA VAL A 199 57.94 -8.84 -0.86
C VAL A 199 58.97 -8.39 0.17
N GLU A 200 59.30 -7.09 0.18
CA GLU A 200 60.24 -6.47 1.14
C GLU A 200 59.69 -6.51 2.58
N LYS A 201 58.36 -6.45 2.75
CA LYS A 201 57.72 -6.55 4.07
C LYS A 201 57.67 -8.00 4.57
N LEU A 202 57.49 -8.96 3.68
CA LEU A 202 57.32 -10.38 4.01
C LEU A 202 58.65 -11.15 4.10
N THR A 203 59.72 -10.65 3.47
CA THR A 203 61.00 -11.35 3.37
C THR A 203 62.19 -10.40 3.53
N LEU A 204 63.33 -10.94 3.97
CA LEU A 204 64.62 -10.22 4.00
C LEU A 204 65.41 -10.37 2.69
N LEU A 205 64.81 -10.99 1.67
CA LEU A 205 65.50 -11.31 0.42
C LEU A 205 65.53 -10.07 -0.49
N PRO A 206 66.66 -9.77 -1.14
CA PRO A 206 66.74 -8.66 -2.08
C PRO A 206 65.94 -8.96 -3.36
N VAL A 207 65.18 -7.97 -3.82
CA VAL A 207 64.41 -8.07 -5.07
C VAL A 207 65.31 -7.72 -6.25
N ILE A 208 65.65 -8.72 -7.07
CA ILE A 208 66.59 -8.59 -8.20
C ILE A 208 66.04 -7.71 -9.33
N GLY A 209 64.73 -7.73 -9.57
CA GLY A 209 64.08 -6.84 -10.52
C GLY A 209 62.61 -7.18 -10.76
N ASP A 210 61.87 -6.22 -11.29
CA ASP A 210 60.45 -6.34 -11.58
C ASP A 210 60.26 -6.56 -13.09
N VAL A 211 59.71 -7.71 -13.46
CA VAL A 211 59.48 -8.06 -14.88
C VAL A 211 58.05 -7.73 -15.27
N PRO A 212 57.81 -6.78 -16.22
CA PRO A 212 56.46 -6.46 -16.64
C PRO A 212 55.84 -7.62 -17.39
N LEU A 213 54.51 -7.67 -17.42
CA LEU A 213 53.79 -8.68 -18.19
C LEU A 213 54.09 -8.50 -19.69
N ALA A 214 54.62 -9.53 -20.33
CA ALA A 214 54.84 -9.54 -21.77
C ALA A 214 53.51 -9.66 -22.52
N ASP A 215 53.36 -8.94 -23.63
CA ASP A 215 52.22 -9.09 -24.53
C ASP A 215 52.24 -10.51 -25.11
N GLU A 216 51.09 -11.20 -25.13
CA GLU A 216 50.97 -12.57 -25.66
C GLU A 216 51.45 -12.67 -27.11
N LYS A 217 51.37 -11.57 -27.87
CA LYS A 217 51.84 -11.48 -29.26
C LYS A 217 53.36 -11.48 -29.39
N ALA A 218 54.11 -11.09 -28.35
CA ALA A 218 55.56 -10.97 -28.38
C ALA A 218 56.28 -12.33 -28.27
N GLY A 219 55.55 -13.41 -27.97
CA GLY A 219 56.10 -14.76 -27.86
C GLY A 219 56.87 -15.01 -26.55
N SER A 220 57.55 -16.16 -26.47
CA SER A 220 58.25 -16.60 -25.24
C SER A 220 59.66 -16.00 -25.07
N ILE A 221 60.15 -15.27 -26.07
CA ILE A 221 61.46 -14.62 -26.07
C ILE A 221 61.22 -13.11 -26.15
N ALA A 222 61.68 -12.39 -25.14
CA ALA A 222 61.48 -10.96 -24.98
C ALA A 222 62.79 -10.14 -25.08
N VAL A 223 63.94 -10.82 -25.10
CA VAL A 223 65.27 -10.21 -25.17
C VAL A 223 65.87 -10.45 -26.55
N PHE A 224 66.21 -9.37 -27.25
CA PHE A 224 66.82 -9.42 -28.59
C PHE A 224 68.08 -8.56 -28.65
N GLU A 225 69.04 -8.97 -29.48
CA GLU A 225 70.26 -8.19 -29.74
C GLU A 225 69.90 -6.87 -30.43
N ASN A 226 70.54 -5.78 -30.01
CA ASN A 226 70.35 -4.43 -30.57
C ASN A 226 68.91 -3.87 -30.54
N GLN A 227 68.02 -4.44 -29.73
CA GLN A 227 66.71 -3.86 -29.45
C GLN A 227 66.67 -3.23 -28.05
N ASN A 228 66.22 -1.98 -27.98
CA ASN A 228 66.03 -1.25 -26.72
C ASN A 228 64.54 -1.19 -26.38
N ASN A 229 63.93 -2.37 -26.22
CA ASN A 229 62.55 -2.48 -25.72
C ASN A 229 62.54 -2.61 -24.18
N LEU A 230 61.41 -2.31 -23.56
CA LEU A 230 61.25 -2.32 -22.09
C LEU A 230 61.68 -3.67 -21.47
N MET A 231 61.37 -4.78 -22.14
CA MET A 231 61.74 -6.12 -21.68
C MET A 231 63.25 -6.36 -21.70
N SER A 232 63.92 -5.97 -22.78
CA SER A 232 65.37 -6.10 -22.91
C SER A 232 66.10 -5.28 -21.86
N GLU A 233 65.66 -4.05 -21.59
CA GLU A 233 66.21 -3.24 -20.50
C GLU A 233 65.94 -3.85 -19.12
N THR A 234 64.75 -4.38 -18.91
CA THR A 234 64.40 -5.09 -17.66
C THR A 234 65.34 -6.27 -17.42
N PHE A 235 65.56 -7.13 -18.41
CA PHE A 235 66.47 -8.27 -18.28
C PHE A 235 67.95 -7.86 -18.24
N ARG A 236 68.33 -6.71 -18.80
CA ARG A 236 69.67 -6.11 -18.60
C ARG A 236 69.86 -5.70 -17.14
N ASN A 237 68.86 -5.06 -16.53
CA ASN A 237 68.87 -4.67 -15.12
C ASN A 237 68.91 -5.89 -14.19
N VAL A 238 68.05 -6.89 -14.41
CA VAL A 238 68.05 -8.15 -13.65
C VAL A 238 69.42 -8.82 -13.73
N ARG A 239 70.02 -8.89 -14.94
CA ARG A 239 71.36 -9.43 -15.15
C ARG A 239 72.43 -8.66 -14.35
N THR A 240 72.42 -7.33 -14.42
CA THR A 240 73.38 -6.48 -13.71
C THR A 240 73.26 -6.65 -12.19
N ASN A 241 72.04 -6.63 -11.64
CA ASN A 241 71.80 -6.84 -10.22
C ASN A 241 72.24 -8.24 -9.77
N LEU A 242 71.96 -9.25 -10.58
CA LEU A 242 72.41 -10.62 -10.31
C LEU A 242 73.94 -10.72 -10.31
N GLN A 243 74.63 -10.05 -11.22
CA GLN A 243 76.11 -10.02 -11.24
C GLN A 243 76.71 -9.35 -10.00
N PHE A 244 76.03 -8.35 -9.42
CA PHE A 244 76.46 -7.75 -8.15
C PHE A 244 76.23 -8.67 -6.95
N MET A 245 75.20 -9.52 -7.01
CA MET A 245 74.87 -10.46 -5.92
C MET A 245 75.67 -11.76 -5.98
N LEU A 246 76.10 -12.19 -7.15
CA LEU A 246 76.88 -13.41 -7.32
C LEU A 246 78.30 -13.21 -6.80
N GLU A 247 78.74 -14.08 -5.90
CA GLU A 247 80.14 -14.12 -5.48
C GLU A 247 81.05 -14.53 -6.64
N ASN A 248 82.28 -14.01 -6.63
CA ASN A 248 83.28 -14.37 -7.64
C ASN A 248 83.48 -15.90 -7.69
N GLY A 249 83.29 -16.49 -8.87
CA GLY A 249 83.41 -17.94 -9.10
C GLY A 249 82.12 -18.74 -8.97
N LYS A 250 81.01 -18.14 -8.51
CA LYS A 250 79.68 -18.79 -8.49
C LYS A 250 78.95 -18.57 -9.82
N ASN A 251 78.98 -19.58 -10.69
CA ASN A 251 78.41 -19.49 -12.05
C ASN A 251 77.10 -20.30 -12.23
N VAL A 252 76.58 -20.90 -11.17
CA VAL A 252 75.35 -21.72 -11.22
C VAL A 252 74.21 -20.98 -10.56
N ILE A 253 73.12 -20.76 -11.32
CA ILE A 253 71.91 -20.06 -10.86
C ILE A 253 70.73 -21.03 -11.00
N LEU A 254 70.07 -21.31 -9.88
CA LEU A 254 68.80 -22.04 -9.87
C LEU A 254 67.63 -21.05 -9.92
N VAL A 255 66.74 -21.20 -10.88
CA VAL A 255 65.50 -20.42 -10.98
C VAL A 255 64.32 -21.32 -10.60
N THR A 256 63.61 -20.96 -9.53
CA THR A 256 62.43 -21.68 -9.04
C THR A 256 61.32 -20.70 -8.65
N SER A 257 60.16 -21.21 -8.27
CA SER A 257 59.02 -20.40 -7.86
C SER A 257 58.08 -21.20 -6.94
N THR A 258 57.15 -20.52 -6.30
CA THR A 258 56.27 -21.12 -5.27
C THR A 258 55.19 -22.02 -5.88
N ILE A 259 54.68 -21.67 -7.06
CA ILE A 259 53.61 -22.39 -7.75
C ILE A 259 53.87 -22.53 -9.26
N SER A 260 53.14 -23.43 -9.91
CA SER A 260 53.18 -23.59 -11.37
C SER A 260 52.58 -22.36 -12.05
N GLY A 261 53.22 -21.86 -13.12
CA GLY A 261 52.69 -20.75 -13.94
C GLY A 261 53.30 -19.36 -13.68
N GLU A 262 54.14 -19.16 -12.66
CA GLU A 262 54.77 -17.86 -12.34
C GLU A 262 55.88 -17.41 -13.31
N GLY A 263 55.99 -18.01 -14.50
CA GLY A 263 56.94 -17.57 -15.51
C GLY A 263 58.40 -18.04 -15.33
N LYS A 264 58.70 -19.01 -14.45
CA LYS A 264 60.06 -19.59 -14.24
C LYS A 264 60.86 -19.79 -15.54
N SER A 265 60.30 -20.54 -16.50
CA SER A 265 60.95 -20.87 -17.77
C SER A 265 61.20 -19.64 -18.64
N PHE A 266 60.29 -18.66 -18.59
CA PHE A 266 60.40 -17.39 -19.31
C PHE A 266 61.54 -16.54 -18.72
N ILE A 267 61.58 -16.40 -17.39
CA ILE A 267 62.63 -15.67 -16.68
C ILE A 267 63.99 -16.33 -16.92
N SER A 268 64.10 -17.65 -16.76
CA SER A 268 65.37 -18.37 -16.94
C SER A 268 65.90 -18.26 -18.38
N ALA A 269 65.03 -18.40 -19.38
CA ALA A 269 65.42 -18.32 -20.79
C ALA A 269 65.91 -16.93 -21.17
N ASN A 270 65.14 -15.89 -20.83
CA ASN A 270 65.50 -14.51 -21.17
C ASN A 270 66.71 -14.00 -20.37
N LEU A 271 66.90 -14.46 -19.13
CA LEU A 271 68.13 -14.21 -18.38
C LEU A 271 69.35 -14.90 -19.04
N ALA A 272 69.20 -16.14 -19.50
CA ALA A 272 70.26 -16.86 -20.21
C ALA A 272 70.64 -16.17 -21.53
N ILE A 273 69.64 -15.71 -22.30
CA ILE A 273 69.87 -14.90 -23.51
C ILE A 273 70.60 -13.60 -23.15
N SER A 274 70.13 -12.87 -22.13
CA SER A 274 70.74 -11.61 -21.66
C SER A 274 72.20 -11.78 -21.23
N LEU A 275 72.54 -12.89 -20.57
CA LEU A 275 73.92 -13.24 -20.20
C LEU A 275 74.76 -13.60 -21.43
N SER A 276 74.20 -14.35 -22.40
CA SER A 276 74.90 -14.74 -23.64
C SER A 276 75.25 -13.55 -24.53
N LEU A 277 74.38 -12.53 -24.56
CA LEU A 277 74.59 -11.27 -25.28
C LEU A 277 75.72 -10.41 -24.68
N LEU A 278 76.10 -10.66 -23.42
CA LEU A 278 77.30 -10.07 -22.80
C LEU A 278 78.60 -10.79 -23.21
N GLY A 279 78.52 -11.76 -24.12
CA GLY A 279 79.66 -12.55 -24.57
C GLY A 279 80.04 -13.70 -23.62
N LYS A 280 79.25 -13.95 -22.56
CA LYS A 280 79.47 -15.10 -21.67
C LYS A 280 79.01 -16.39 -22.35
N LYS A 281 79.76 -17.48 -22.17
CA LYS A 281 79.29 -18.83 -22.53
C LYS A 281 78.28 -19.29 -21.48
N VAL A 282 77.03 -19.51 -21.90
CA VAL A 282 75.91 -19.81 -21.00
C VAL A 282 75.27 -21.13 -21.44
N VAL A 283 75.00 -22.01 -20.48
CA VAL A 283 74.16 -23.19 -20.69
C VAL A 283 72.90 -23.05 -19.85
N ILE A 284 71.73 -23.18 -20.47
CA ILE A 284 70.45 -23.30 -19.76
C ILE A 284 70.07 -24.77 -19.66
N VAL A 285 69.81 -25.22 -18.43
CA VAL A 285 69.50 -26.63 -18.13
C VAL A 285 68.03 -26.78 -17.76
N GLY A 286 67.30 -27.59 -18.51
CA GLY A 286 65.89 -27.88 -18.29
C GLY A 286 65.69 -28.95 -17.21
N LEU A 287 65.81 -28.58 -15.94
CA LEU A 287 65.59 -29.50 -14.81
C LEU A 287 64.11 -29.74 -14.45
N ASP A 288 63.16 -29.06 -15.09
CA ASP A 288 61.74 -29.43 -15.02
C ASP A 288 61.45 -30.62 -15.95
N ILE A 289 61.87 -31.80 -15.50
CA ILE A 289 61.73 -33.07 -16.24
C ILE A 289 60.31 -33.64 -16.17
N ARG A 290 59.42 -33.06 -15.34
CA ARG A 290 58.00 -33.42 -15.29
C ARG A 290 57.20 -32.67 -16.34
N LYS A 291 57.47 -31.37 -16.54
CA LYS A 291 56.84 -30.52 -17.55
C LYS A 291 57.90 -29.69 -18.27
N PRO A 292 58.63 -30.26 -19.26
CA PRO A 292 59.75 -29.60 -19.93
C PRO A 292 59.37 -28.25 -20.58
N GLY A 293 59.65 -27.15 -19.87
CA GLY A 293 59.22 -25.81 -20.26
C GLY A 293 60.07 -25.18 -21.37
N LEU A 294 61.36 -25.53 -21.46
CA LEU A 294 62.28 -24.95 -22.45
C LEU A 294 61.89 -25.28 -23.89
N ASN A 295 61.22 -26.42 -24.11
CA ASN A 295 60.70 -26.83 -25.41
C ASN A 295 59.67 -25.87 -26.00
N LYS A 296 59.05 -25.03 -25.16
CA LYS A 296 58.09 -23.99 -25.58
C LYS A 296 58.76 -22.65 -25.88
N VAL A 297 59.97 -22.44 -25.35
CA VAL A 297 60.68 -21.16 -25.47
C VAL A 297 61.67 -21.17 -26.63
N PHE A 298 62.43 -22.26 -26.77
CA PHE A 298 63.47 -22.38 -27.80
C PHE A 298 63.08 -23.38 -28.89
N ASN A 299 63.57 -23.16 -30.11
CA ASN A 299 63.39 -24.10 -31.21
C ASN A 299 64.42 -25.25 -31.14
N ILE A 300 64.15 -26.22 -30.27
CA ILE A 300 65.06 -27.35 -29.99
C ILE A 300 64.79 -28.48 -31.00
N SER A 301 65.82 -28.88 -31.75
CA SER A 301 65.72 -29.90 -32.80
C SER A 301 65.62 -31.33 -32.22
N LYS A 302 66.39 -31.65 -31.18
CA LYS A 302 66.39 -32.96 -30.52
C LYS A 302 65.79 -32.87 -29.11
N LYS A 303 64.47 -32.67 -29.02
CA LYS A 303 63.76 -32.48 -27.73
C LYS A 303 63.86 -33.67 -26.77
N GLU A 304 64.03 -34.87 -27.31
CA GLU A 304 64.12 -36.12 -26.56
C GLU A 304 65.52 -36.35 -25.95
N HIS A 305 66.55 -35.69 -26.50
CA HIS A 305 67.93 -35.83 -26.05
C HIS A 305 68.23 -34.77 -24.98
N GLY A 306 68.14 -35.14 -23.71
CA GLY A 306 68.26 -34.20 -22.61
C GLY A 306 68.76 -34.84 -21.31
N ILE A 307 68.73 -34.06 -20.23
CA ILE A 307 69.33 -34.42 -18.94
C ILE A 307 68.81 -35.76 -18.38
N THR A 308 67.54 -36.10 -18.63
CA THR A 308 66.94 -37.38 -18.20
C THR A 308 67.68 -38.60 -18.75
N GLN A 309 68.22 -38.53 -19.96
CA GLN A 309 68.98 -39.61 -20.59
C GLN A 309 70.32 -39.82 -19.88
N PHE A 310 71.01 -38.74 -19.51
CA PHE A 310 72.24 -38.79 -18.72
C PHE A 310 72.00 -39.33 -17.31
N LEU A 311 70.95 -38.86 -16.63
CA LEU A 311 70.61 -39.32 -15.28
C LEU A 311 70.18 -40.79 -15.24
N THR A 312 69.63 -41.32 -16.35
CA THR A 312 69.25 -42.73 -16.45
C THR A 312 70.44 -43.62 -16.82
N ASN A 313 71.36 -43.11 -17.63
CA ASN A 313 72.57 -43.83 -18.06
C ASN A 313 73.80 -42.91 -18.01
N PRO A 314 74.52 -42.87 -16.87
CA PRO A 314 75.70 -42.03 -16.69
C PRO A 314 76.87 -42.33 -17.64
N ALA A 315 76.84 -43.46 -18.35
CA ALA A 315 77.87 -43.78 -19.36
C ALA A 315 77.78 -42.91 -20.62
N ILE A 316 76.66 -42.20 -20.81
CA ILE A 316 76.47 -41.27 -21.92
C ILE A 316 77.25 -39.98 -21.63
N ASN A 317 77.95 -39.44 -22.63
CA ASN A 317 78.62 -38.16 -22.48
C ASN A 317 77.60 -37.02 -22.42
N LEU A 318 77.59 -36.28 -21.32
CA LEU A 318 76.68 -35.15 -21.10
C LEU A 318 76.78 -34.08 -22.20
N MET A 319 77.98 -33.85 -22.73
CA MET A 319 78.22 -32.82 -23.75
C MET A 319 77.53 -33.15 -25.08
N ASP A 320 77.27 -34.43 -25.38
CA ASP A 320 76.56 -34.85 -26.60
C ASP A 320 75.07 -34.50 -26.55
N LEU A 321 74.55 -34.24 -25.35
CA LEU A 321 73.15 -33.86 -25.10
C LEU A 321 72.94 -32.33 -25.13
N VAL A 322 74.03 -31.56 -25.11
CA VAL A 322 74.00 -30.09 -25.16
C VAL A 322 73.85 -29.63 -26.60
N GLN A 323 72.86 -28.78 -26.85
CA GLN A 323 72.53 -28.28 -28.19
C GLN A 323 72.81 -26.77 -28.27
N PRO A 324 73.35 -26.26 -29.39
CA PRO A 324 73.46 -24.81 -29.60
C PRO A 324 72.07 -24.18 -29.73
N SER A 325 71.89 -22.97 -29.19
CA SER A 325 70.66 -22.20 -29.38
C SER A 325 70.62 -21.57 -30.78
N ASP A 326 69.42 -21.43 -31.32
CA ASP A 326 69.10 -20.65 -32.53
C ASP A 326 69.15 -19.12 -32.30
N ILE A 327 69.24 -18.67 -31.04
CA ILE A 327 69.17 -17.25 -30.67
C ILE A 327 70.55 -16.60 -30.58
N ASN A 328 71.53 -17.26 -29.96
CA ASN A 328 72.87 -16.70 -29.77
C ASN A 328 73.94 -17.80 -29.77
N LYS A 329 75.07 -17.54 -30.44
CA LYS A 329 76.22 -18.46 -30.54
C LYS A 329 76.87 -18.84 -29.21
N ASN A 330 76.70 -18.02 -28.18
CA ASN A 330 77.23 -18.27 -26.83
C ASN A 330 76.21 -18.94 -25.90
N LEU A 331 74.98 -19.21 -26.37
CA LEU A 331 73.93 -19.85 -25.60
C LEU A 331 73.79 -21.33 -26.02
N TYR A 332 73.86 -22.20 -25.03
CA TYR A 332 73.69 -23.65 -25.17
C TYR A 332 72.49 -24.09 -24.34
N ILE A 333 71.81 -25.14 -24.80
CA ILE A 333 70.57 -25.64 -24.21
C ILE A 333 70.76 -27.12 -23.91
N LEU A 334 70.58 -27.50 -22.65
CA LEU A 334 70.43 -28.88 -22.23
C LEU A 334 68.96 -29.12 -21.85
N PRO A 335 68.14 -29.70 -22.74
CA PRO A 335 66.71 -29.84 -22.48
C PRO A 335 66.44 -30.91 -21.40
N GLY A 336 65.18 -30.98 -20.95
CA GLY A 336 64.73 -32.03 -20.04
C GLY A 336 64.84 -33.45 -20.62
N GLY A 337 64.64 -33.59 -21.93
CA GLY A 337 64.55 -34.89 -22.60
C GLY A 337 63.17 -35.52 -22.48
N THR A 338 63.08 -36.83 -22.71
CA THR A 338 61.86 -37.62 -22.50
C THR A 338 61.43 -37.62 -21.04
N VAL A 339 60.13 -37.41 -20.79
CA VAL A 339 59.58 -37.40 -19.42
C VAL A 339 59.72 -38.81 -18.84
N PRO A 340 60.48 -39.01 -17.75
CA PRO A 340 60.68 -40.32 -17.16
C PRO A 340 59.45 -40.74 -16.33
N PRO A 341 59.26 -42.05 -16.08
CA PRO A 341 58.16 -42.53 -15.23
C PRO A 341 58.30 -42.05 -13.77
N ASN A 342 59.55 -41.86 -13.30
CA ASN A 342 59.89 -41.52 -11.91
C ASN A 342 60.79 -40.27 -11.84
N PRO A 343 60.27 -39.05 -12.08
CA PRO A 343 61.10 -37.84 -12.20
C PRO A 343 61.82 -37.46 -10.90
N THR A 344 61.15 -37.54 -9.75
CA THR A 344 61.70 -37.08 -8.48
C THR A 344 62.84 -37.99 -8.03
N GLU A 345 62.68 -39.30 -8.17
CA GLU A 345 63.72 -40.30 -7.86
C GLU A 345 64.94 -40.13 -8.75
N LEU A 346 64.74 -39.75 -10.02
CA LEU A 346 65.84 -39.58 -10.97
C LEU A 346 66.74 -38.38 -10.63
N LEU A 347 66.17 -37.31 -10.03
CA LEU A 347 66.93 -36.14 -9.57
C LEU A 347 67.54 -36.33 -8.17
N ALA A 348 66.95 -37.18 -7.35
CA ALA A 348 67.39 -37.43 -5.97
C ALA A 348 68.46 -38.54 -5.87
N ARG A 349 68.69 -39.31 -6.93
CA ARG A 349 69.80 -40.26 -6.98
C ARG A 349 71.12 -39.49 -6.97
N ASP A 350 71.96 -39.79 -5.98
CA ASP A 350 73.37 -39.41 -6.02
C ASP A 350 73.98 -40.04 -7.28
N GLY A 351 74.50 -39.20 -8.17
CA GLY A 351 75.13 -39.60 -9.42
C GLY A 351 76.38 -40.43 -9.22
#